data_AF-A0AAJ2K0K2-F1
#
_entry.id   AF-A0AAJ2K0K2-F1
#
_cell.length_a   1.000
_cell.length_b   1.000
_cell.length_c   1.000
_cell.angle_alpha   90.00
_cell.angle_beta   90.00
_cell.angle_gamma   90.00
#
_symmetry.space_group_name_H-M   'P 1'
#
loop_
_entity.id
_entity.type
_entity.pdbx_description
1 polymer ?
#
loop_
_entity_poly.entity_id
_entity_poly.type
_entity_poly.pdbx_seq_one_letter_code
_entity_poly.pdbx_strand_id
1 'polypeptide(L)'
;MNLKKAILASMIVSSMLVAVAGPIAAGAEAAQAQKQTDNKKVQIDQKLAAKLQKAVKQFAEKEIKLQEAAETTFATDAKVTSIDGKYVVYFDYKKGEIRQIDGTIPIDKISKQDQEKILKALKSVYAKKTYVLDKEVVLSRLYDGKNEKLKDDYFSYWLTGKDFEAHWEASGKAEFESRVLIKLAKEELDSKSLETAAKAMKTAFDHDFEITEAQLYSKGDKVQTLSLKDNDVSLQMEAKKGKVLNVFNNTRKKVTTNQEVTEKDAKEVVAPLAKELFNIDISGCEVKWDNLFKDYYFVKGKETVLQAALDAEKKPVYIRTSK
;
A
#
# COMPACT_ATOMS: atom_id res chain seq x y z
N MET A 1 26.04 22.26 59.87
CA MET A 1 26.31 22.02 58.43
C MET A 1 25.81 20.60 58.12
N ASN A 2 24.84 20.32 57.26
CA ASN A 2 24.00 21.12 56.38
C ASN A 2 22.59 20.51 56.33
N LEU A 3 21.60 21.38 56.53
CA LEU A 3 20.24 21.35 55.96
C LEU A 3 20.27 20.92 54.47
N LYS A 4 19.26 20.34 53.81
CA LYS A 4 17.79 20.49 53.93
C LYS A 4 17.08 19.46 53.01
N LYS A 5 15.82 19.23 53.37
CA LYS A 5 14.68 18.54 52.73
C LYS A 5 14.43 18.83 51.23
N ALA A 6 13.49 18.04 50.66
CA ALA A 6 12.46 18.36 49.65
C ALA A 6 12.74 17.96 48.18
N ILE A 7 11.80 17.54 47.33
CA ILE A 7 10.34 17.30 47.34
C ILE A 7 10.04 16.47 46.08
N LEU A 8 9.07 15.56 46.14
CA LEU A 8 8.42 14.95 44.97
C LEU A 8 7.57 16.02 44.26
N ALA A 9 7.84 16.33 42.99
CA ALA A 9 6.93 17.13 42.17
C ALA A 9 6.97 16.65 40.71
N SER A 10 5.82 16.17 40.27
CA SER A 10 5.44 15.96 38.88
C SER A 10 5.62 17.22 38.05
N MET A 11 6.25 17.10 36.89
CA MET A 11 5.99 17.99 35.77
C MET A 11 5.88 17.17 34.50
N ILE A 12 4.62 16.91 34.12
CA ILE A 12 4.23 16.64 32.74
C ILE A 12 4.61 17.90 31.97
N VAL A 13 5.72 17.86 31.25
CA VAL A 13 5.94 18.80 30.16
C VAL A 13 5.36 18.15 28.91
N SER A 14 4.07 18.42 28.72
CA SER A 14 3.45 18.43 27.40
C SER A 14 4.17 19.50 26.59
N SER A 15 5.25 19.13 25.90
CA SER A 15 5.82 20.00 24.88
C SER A 15 4.91 19.91 23.66
N MET A 16 3.96 20.84 23.58
CA MET A 16 3.45 21.31 22.29
C MET A 16 4.67 21.57 21.39
N LEU A 17 4.82 20.77 20.34
CA LEU A 17 5.70 21.12 19.23
C LEU A 17 5.11 22.39 18.62
N VAL A 18 5.70 23.52 19.01
CA VAL A 18 5.57 24.79 18.31
C VAL A 18 6.02 24.53 16.88
N ALA A 19 5.08 24.63 15.94
CA ALA A 19 5.36 24.63 14.53
C ALA A 19 6.27 25.83 14.21
N VAL A 20 7.57 25.58 14.06
CA VAL A 20 8.46 26.53 13.38
C VAL A 20 8.18 26.35 11.88
N ALA A 21 7.26 27.16 11.38
CA ALA A 21 7.03 27.34 9.95
C ALA A 21 8.28 27.98 9.33
N GLY A 22 9.26 27.15 8.96
CA GLY A 22 10.23 27.46 7.91
C GLY A 22 9.64 27.01 6.56
N PRO A 23 10.05 27.62 5.43
CA PRO A 23 9.48 27.32 4.13
C PRO A 23 9.75 25.85 3.78
N ILE A 24 8.69 25.04 3.82
CA ILE A 24 8.69 23.66 3.34
C ILE A 24 8.91 23.76 1.83
N ALA A 25 10.01 23.19 1.35
CA ALA A 25 10.23 22.97 -0.06
C ALA A 25 9.06 22.12 -0.58
N ALA A 26 8.23 22.73 -1.42
CA ALA A 26 7.11 22.08 -2.10
C ALA A 26 7.62 20.87 -2.88
N GLY A 27 7.32 19.66 -2.41
CA GLY A 27 7.77 18.44 -3.09
C GLY A 27 7.67 17.12 -2.32
N ALA A 28 7.17 17.09 -1.08
CA ALA A 28 7.15 15.88 -0.25
C ALA A 28 5.76 15.54 0.34
N GLU A 29 4.68 15.91 -0.34
CA GLU A 29 3.31 15.52 0.06
C GLU A 29 2.58 14.89 -1.13
N ALA A 30 2.93 13.65 -1.45
CA ALA A 30 2.05 12.73 -2.18
C ALA A 30 2.59 11.29 -2.08
N ALA A 31 2.78 10.76 -0.88
CA ALA A 31 2.89 9.32 -0.68
C ALA A 31 1.77 8.92 0.26
N GLN A 32 0.72 8.34 -0.34
CA GLN A 32 -0.43 7.64 0.24
C GLN A 32 -0.66 7.82 1.75
N ALA A 33 -1.70 8.59 2.08
CA ALA A 33 -2.42 8.47 3.34
C ALA A 33 -3.03 7.07 3.46
N GLN A 34 -2.21 6.09 3.85
CA GLN A 34 -2.68 4.86 4.44
C GLN A 34 -3.39 5.28 5.73
N LYS A 35 -4.70 5.06 5.82
CA LYS A 35 -5.51 5.33 7.04
C LYS A 35 -4.72 4.88 8.25
N GLN A 36 -4.19 5.85 9.01
CA GLN A 36 -3.49 5.59 10.24
C GLN A 36 -4.53 5.00 11.20
N THR A 37 -4.53 3.68 11.34
CA THR A 37 -5.17 3.02 12.48
C THR A 37 -4.62 3.67 13.74
N ASP A 38 -5.46 3.86 14.76
CA ASP A 38 -5.02 4.29 16.09
C ASP A 38 -4.03 3.26 16.64
N ASN A 39 -2.75 3.42 16.30
CA ASN A 39 -1.71 2.48 16.66
C ASN A 39 -1.51 2.57 18.17
N LYS A 40 -1.74 1.46 18.88
CA LYS A 40 -1.55 1.41 20.32
C LYS A 40 -0.05 1.39 20.61
N LYS A 41 0.35 2.09 21.67
CA LYS A 41 1.70 2.00 22.20
C LYS A 41 1.92 0.61 22.80
N VAL A 42 3.03 -0.02 22.42
CA VAL A 42 3.50 -1.28 22.98
C VAL A 42 4.65 -0.97 23.92
N GLN A 43 4.54 -1.44 25.16
CA GLN A 43 5.62 -1.33 26.14
C GLN A 43 6.73 -2.32 25.79
N ILE A 44 7.95 -1.82 25.66
CA ILE A 44 9.13 -2.63 25.37
C ILE A 44 9.85 -2.89 26.70
N ASP A 45 9.93 -4.15 27.13
CA ASP A 45 10.72 -4.49 28.30
C ASP A 45 12.24 -4.43 28.00
N GLN A 46 13.06 -4.42 29.05
CA GLN A 46 14.51 -4.29 28.90
C GLN A 46 15.16 -5.41 28.07
N LYS A 47 14.62 -6.63 28.14
CA LYS A 47 15.17 -7.79 27.41
C LYS A 47 14.88 -7.67 25.93
N LEU A 48 13.66 -7.29 25.57
CA LEU A 48 13.28 -7.03 24.19
C LEU A 48 14.00 -5.79 23.63
N ALA A 49 14.12 -4.72 24.41
CA ALA A 49 14.88 -3.54 24.02
C ALA A 49 16.34 -3.88 23.64
N ALA A 50 17.01 -4.71 24.44
CA ALA A 50 18.37 -5.18 24.15
C ALA A 50 18.44 -5.99 22.84
N LYS A 51 17.44 -6.84 22.56
CA LYS A 51 17.37 -7.61 21.31
C LYS A 51 17.16 -6.71 20.09
N LEU A 52 16.23 -5.77 20.18
CA LEU A 52 15.93 -4.80 19.12
C LEU A 52 17.18 -3.94 18.83
N GLN A 53 17.86 -3.47 19.87
CA GLN A 53 19.10 -2.71 19.78
C GLN A 53 20.22 -3.51 19.11
N LYS A 54 20.40 -4.79 19.50
CA LYS A 54 21.38 -5.69 18.88
C LYS A 54 21.11 -5.88 17.40
N ALA A 55 19.85 -6.10 17.02
CA ALA A 55 19.46 -6.35 15.64
C ALA A 55 19.67 -5.12 14.74
N VAL A 56 19.23 -3.93 15.18
CA VAL A 56 19.46 -2.69 14.41
C VAL A 56 20.94 -2.35 14.32
N LYS A 57 21.74 -2.63 15.36
CA LYS A 57 23.19 -2.46 15.34
C LYS A 57 23.87 -3.37 14.33
N GLN A 58 23.45 -4.64 14.24
CA GLN A 58 23.95 -5.56 13.22
C GLN A 58 23.63 -5.04 11.80
N PHE A 59 22.43 -4.49 11.61
CA PHE A 59 22.02 -3.96 10.31
C PHE A 59 22.76 -2.67 9.94
N ALA A 60 22.85 -1.73 10.87
CA ALA A 60 23.42 -0.40 10.63
C ALA A 60 24.95 -0.37 10.74
N GLU A 61 25.56 -1.46 11.24
CA GLU A 61 27.00 -1.58 11.55
C GLU A 61 27.48 -0.52 12.57
N LYS A 62 26.56 0.11 13.31
CA LYS A 62 26.80 1.14 14.31
C LYS A 62 25.68 1.19 15.34
N GLU A 63 25.93 1.85 16.47
CA GLU A 63 24.88 2.11 17.46
C GLU A 63 23.80 3.05 16.90
N ILE A 64 22.54 2.65 17.00
CA ILE A 64 21.36 3.42 16.56
C ILE A 64 20.41 3.57 17.74
N LYS A 65 20.05 4.78 18.11
CA LYS A 65 19.08 4.98 19.19
C LYS A 65 17.66 4.72 18.66
N LEU A 66 16.98 3.75 19.27
CA LEU A 66 15.56 3.46 19.04
C LEU A 66 14.67 4.34 19.91
N GLN A 67 13.46 4.62 19.43
CA GLN A 67 12.41 5.23 20.25
C GLN A 67 12.02 4.30 21.41
N GLU A 68 11.55 4.88 22.51
CA GLU A 68 11.18 4.13 23.72
C GLU A 68 9.89 3.33 23.57
N ALA A 69 8.98 3.80 22.70
CA ALA A 69 7.69 3.18 22.47
C ALA A 69 7.64 2.54 21.08
N ALA A 70 7.09 1.32 21.02
CA ALA A 70 6.72 0.68 19.77
C ALA A 70 5.26 0.96 19.43
N GLU A 71 4.93 0.85 18.15
CA GLU A 71 3.58 0.99 17.62
C GLU A 71 3.08 -0.37 17.11
N THR A 72 1.87 -0.77 17.50
CA THR A 72 1.22 -1.93 16.88
C THR A 72 0.98 -1.68 15.40
N THR A 73 1.22 -2.67 14.56
CA THR A 73 0.91 -2.61 13.13
C THR A 73 -0.30 -3.47 12.79
N PHE A 74 -0.21 -4.78 13.01
CA PHE A 74 -1.30 -5.72 12.75
C PHE A 74 -1.23 -6.91 13.71
N ALA A 75 -2.38 -7.31 14.27
CA ALA A 75 -2.47 -8.45 15.20
C ALA A 75 -1.44 -8.41 16.34
N THR A 76 -0.39 -9.24 16.26
CA THR A 76 0.70 -9.35 17.25
C THR A 76 1.99 -8.67 16.81
N ASP A 77 1.98 -8.01 15.65
CA ASP A 77 3.14 -7.32 15.11
C ASP A 77 3.18 -5.87 15.59
N ALA A 78 4.39 -5.42 15.85
CA ALA A 78 4.72 -4.06 16.19
C ALA A 78 5.98 -3.62 15.45
N LYS A 79 6.19 -2.31 15.42
CA LYS A 79 7.42 -1.68 14.92
C LYS A 79 7.99 -0.74 15.96
N VAL A 80 9.31 -0.62 15.99
CA VAL A 80 10.00 0.48 16.67
C VAL A 80 10.88 1.20 15.66
N THR A 81 10.84 2.52 15.67
CA THR A 81 11.58 3.37 14.75
C THR A 81 12.77 4.00 15.48
N SER A 82 13.87 4.25 14.78
CA SER A 82 14.99 5.02 15.32
C SER A 82 14.60 6.49 15.55
N ILE A 83 15.31 7.17 16.46
CA ILE A 83 15.05 8.59 16.76
C ILE A 83 15.22 9.47 15.50
N ASP A 84 16.16 9.11 14.61
CA ASP A 84 16.39 9.81 13.35
C ASP A 84 15.43 9.39 12.22
N GLY A 85 14.51 8.46 12.47
CA GLY A 85 13.54 7.96 11.50
C GLY A 85 14.12 7.04 10.41
N LYS A 86 15.43 6.79 10.40
CA LYS A 86 16.11 6.05 9.32
C LYS A 86 16.03 4.54 9.41
N TYR A 87 15.66 3.99 10.56
CA TYR A 87 15.61 2.54 10.78
C TYR A 87 14.28 2.14 11.42
N VAL A 88 13.73 1.02 10.98
CA VAL A 88 12.50 0.44 11.53
C VAL A 88 12.72 -1.03 11.79
N VAL A 89 12.46 -1.49 13.01
CA VAL A 89 12.54 -2.90 13.39
C VAL A 89 11.13 -3.43 13.60
N TYR A 90 10.74 -4.45 12.82
CA TYR A 90 9.45 -5.13 12.93
C TYR A 90 9.58 -6.41 13.73
N PHE A 91 8.68 -6.62 14.67
CA PHE A 91 8.74 -7.75 15.59
C PHE A 91 7.34 -8.18 16.08
N ASP A 92 7.23 -9.45 16.45
CA ASP A 92 6.09 -9.98 17.18
C ASP A 92 6.25 -9.61 18.66
N TYR A 93 5.43 -8.69 19.17
CA TYR A 93 5.58 -8.19 20.55
C TYR A 93 5.13 -9.19 21.62
N LYS A 94 4.37 -10.24 21.24
CA LYS A 94 3.99 -11.31 22.18
C LYS A 94 5.07 -12.36 22.30
N LYS A 95 5.77 -12.67 21.21
CA LYS A 95 6.86 -13.67 21.17
C LYS A 95 8.25 -13.07 21.39
N GLY A 96 8.39 -11.75 21.24
CA GLY A 96 9.69 -11.08 21.24
C GLY A 96 10.58 -11.52 20.07
N GLU A 97 9.97 -11.89 18.94
CA GLU A 97 10.65 -12.36 17.74
C GLU A 97 10.76 -11.23 16.72
N ILE A 98 11.99 -10.85 16.37
CA ILE A 98 12.26 -9.87 15.30
C ILE A 98 12.05 -10.56 13.95
N ARG A 99 11.32 -9.89 13.07
CA ARG A 99 10.97 -10.38 11.73
C ARG A 99 11.85 -9.77 10.65
N GLN A 100 11.96 -8.45 10.68
CA GLN A 100 12.52 -7.65 9.59
C GLN A 100 13.10 -6.35 10.13
N ILE A 101 14.09 -5.83 9.42
CA ILE A 101 14.66 -4.52 9.65
C ILE A 101 14.67 -3.78 8.33
N ASP A 102 14.13 -2.57 8.34
CA ASP A 102 14.22 -1.61 7.25
C ASP A 102 15.23 -0.53 7.64
N GLY A 103 16.04 -0.11 6.69
CA GLY A 103 16.96 1.00 6.88
C GLY A 103 17.13 1.85 5.64
N THR A 104 17.05 3.16 5.82
CA THR A 104 17.37 4.15 4.81
C THR A 104 18.88 4.23 4.63
N ILE A 105 19.37 3.78 3.48
CA ILE A 105 20.80 3.78 3.13
C ILE A 105 21.05 4.64 1.89
N PRO A 106 22.27 5.20 1.73
CA PRO A 106 22.67 5.84 0.49
C PRO A 106 22.59 4.88 -0.71
N ILE A 107 22.15 5.38 -1.86
CA ILE A 107 21.97 4.56 -3.07
C ILE A 107 23.28 3.98 -3.62
N ASP A 108 24.42 4.60 -3.33
CA ASP A 108 25.74 4.09 -3.70
C ASP A 108 26.13 2.78 -2.96
N LYS A 109 25.39 2.42 -1.90
CA LYS A 109 25.48 1.11 -1.24
C LYS A 109 24.76 -0.01 -2.01
N ILE A 110 23.91 0.33 -2.98
CA ILE A 110 23.32 -0.64 -3.90
C ILE A 110 24.26 -0.82 -5.10
N SER A 111 24.44 -2.06 -5.54
CA SER A 111 25.24 -2.36 -6.73
C SER A 111 24.72 -1.61 -7.97
N LYS A 112 25.63 -1.10 -8.81
CA LYS A 112 25.26 -0.46 -10.07
C LYS A 112 24.43 -1.38 -10.97
N GLN A 113 24.73 -2.67 -10.95
CA GLN A 113 24.00 -3.68 -11.70
C GLN A 113 22.53 -3.76 -11.28
N ASP A 114 22.23 -3.70 -9.98
CA ASP A 114 20.84 -3.74 -9.53
C ASP A 114 20.11 -2.42 -9.83
N GLN A 115 20.77 -1.28 -9.66
CA GLN A 115 20.23 0.02 -10.08
C GLN A 115 19.87 0.01 -11.57
N GLU A 116 20.74 -0.53 -12.44
CA GLU A 116 20.47 -0.65 -13.88
C GLU A 116 19.29 -1.58 -14.19
N LYS A 117 19.15 -2.71 -13.49
CA LYS A 117 18.00 -3.61 -13.65
C LYS A 117 16.69 -2.91 -13.29
N ILE A 118 16.68 -2.17 -12.19
CA ILE A 118 15.50 -1.41 -11.73
C ILE A 118 15.13 -0.35 -12.76
N LEU A 119 16.10 0.43 -13.23
CA LEU A 119 15.88 1.43 -14.28
C LEU A 119 15.38 0.80 -15.59
N LYS A 120 15.88 -0.38 -15.95
CA LYS A 120 15.39 -1.13 -17.11
C LYS A 120 13.93 -1.55 -16.94
N ALA A 121 13.53 -2.00 -15.75
CA ALA A 121 12.14 -2.36 -15.45
C ALA A 121 11.19 -1.15 -15.49
N LEU A 122 11.62 0.00 -14.97
CA LEU A 122 10.85 1.26 -15.09
C LEU A 122 10.64 1.65 -16.56
N LYS A 123 11.71 1.60 -17.37
CA LYS A 123 11.66 1.92 -18.80
C LYS A 123 10.85 0.92 -19.62
N SER A 124 10.86 -0.37 -19.27
CA SER A 124 10.05 -1.37 -19.98
C SER A 124 8.55 -1.17 -19.74
N VAL A 125 8.18 -0.63 -18.58
CA VAL A 125 6.79 -0.30 -18.25
C VAL A 125 6.36 1.02 -18.88
N TYR A 126 7.18 2.07 -18.78
CA TYR A 126 6.86 3.37 -19.39
C TYR A 126 8.12 4.11 -19.85
N ALA A 127 8.46 3.99 -21.13
CA ALA A 127 9.71 4.52 -21.69
C ALA A 127 9.73 6.05 -21.89
N LYS A 128 8.57 6.71 -21.91
CA LYS A 128 8.45 8.15 -22.23
C LYS A 128 8.97 9.07 -21.11
N LYS A 129 9.21 8.52 -19.91
CA LYS A 129 9.66 9.28 -18.74
C LYS A 129 11.16 9.11 -18.50
N THR A 130 11.76 10.15 -17.97
CA THR A 130 13.16 10.10 -17.50
C THR A 130 13.15 9.73 -16.01
N TYR A 131 13.86 8.65 -15.69
CA TYR A 131 13.96 8.14 -14.32
C TYR A 131 15.28 8.56 -13.69
N VAL A 132 15.18 9.31 -12.59
CA VAL A 132 16.30 9.66 -11.72
C VAL A 132 15.95 9.14 -10.34
N LEU A 133 16.75 8.20 -9.85
CA LEU A 133 16.59 7.63 -8.51
C LEU A 133 17.02 8.66 -7.47
N ASP A 134 16.28 8.72 -6.36
CA ASP A 134 16.69 9.49 -5.19
C ASP A 134 17.99 8.96 -4.61
N LYS A 135 18.67 9.79 -3.80
CA LYS A 135 19.98 9.47 -3.23
C LYS A 135 19.91 8.46 -2.09
N GLU A 136 18.72 8.17 -1.59
CA GLU A 136 18.48 7.23 -0.50
C GLU A 136 17.50 6.14 -0.97
N VAL A 137 17.63 4.97 -0.36
CA VAL A 137 16.80 3.78 -0.61
C VAL A 137 16.47 3.13 0.72
N VAL A 138 15.30 2.52 0.83
CA VAL A 138 15.02 1.63 1.97
C VAL A 138 15.48 0.23 1.61
N LEU A 139 16.48 -0.28 2.33
CA LEU A 139 16.86 -1.69 2.30
C LEU A 139 16.10 -2.42 3.40
N SER A 140 15.39 -3.47 3.02
CA SER A 140 14.77 -4.40 3.94
C SER A 140 15.53 -5.72 4.01
N ARG A 141 15.76 -6.22 5.21
CA ARG A 141 16.35 -7.54 5.45
C ARG A 141 15.56 -8.30 6.50
N LEU A 142 15.37 -9.60 6.27
CA LEU A 142 14.81 -10.47 7.29
C LEU A 142 15.82 -10.73 8.40
N TYR A 143 15.30 -10.96 9.60
CA TYR A 143 16.08 -11.32 10.77
C TYR A 143 15.68 -12.71 11.27
N ASP A 144 16.66 -13.56 11.51
CA ASP A 144 16.46 -14.83 12.18
C ASP A 144 16.51 -14.62 13.69
N GLY A 145 15.32 -14.44 14.30
CA GLY A 145 15.19 -14.24 15.74
C GLY A 145 15.72 -15.40 16.60
N LYS A 146 15.88 -16.62 16.04
CA LYS A 146 16.42 -17.78 16.77
C LYS A 146 17.95 -17.76 16.79
N ASN A 147 18.56 -17.46 15.66
CA ASN A 147 20.02 -17.42 15.52
C ASN A 147 20.60 -16.01 15.76
N GLU A 148 19.75 -15.02 15.99
CA GLU A 148 20.09 -13.61 16.22
C GLU A 148 21.02 -13.03 15.15
N LYS A 149 20.66 -13.26 13.89
CA LYS A 149 21.42 -12.82 12.71
C LYS A 149 20.52 -12.33 11.59
N LEU A 150 21.04 -11.43 10.77
CA LEU A 150 20.41 -11.05 9.50
C LEU A 150 20.44 -12.24 8.52
N LYS A 151 19.40 -12.31 7.71
CA LYS A 151 19.31 -13.27 6.61
C LYS A 151 19.90 -12.67 5.34
N ASP A 152 20.73 -13.45 4.63
CA ASP A 152 21.33 -13.05 3.36
C ASP A 152 20.54 -13.58 2.14
N ASP A 153 19.67 -14.56 2.37
CA ASP A 153 18.87 -15.22 1.33
C ASP A 153 17.59 -14.44 0.97
N TYR A 154 17.29 -13.35 1.66
CA TYR A 154 16.22 -12.43 1.31
C TYR A 154 16.59 -10.99 1.60
N PHE A 155 16.37 -10.12 0.63
CA PHE A 155 16.36 -8.68 0.82
C PHE A 155 15.41 -8.01 -0.17
N SER A 156 14.97 -6.81 0.16
CA SER A 156 14.27 -5.96 -0.79
C SER A 156 14.76 -4.52 -0.76
N TYR A 157 14.58 -3.84 -1.88
CA TYR A 157 14.83 -2.41 -2.01
C TYR A 157 13.53 -1.68 -2.31
N TRP A 158 13.29 -0.57 -1.62
CA TRP A 158 12.28 0.41 -1.98
C TRP A 158 12.97 1.67 -2.47
N LEU A 159 12.95 1.87 -3.78
CA LEU A 159 13.55 3.03 -4.43
C LEU A 159 12.47 4.01 -4.85
N THR A 160 12.75 5.29 -4.66
CA THR A 160 11.88 6.37 -5.06
C THR A 160 12.57 7.28 -6.06
N GLY A 161 11.76 8.05 -6.76
CA GLY A 161 12.19 9.23 -7.49
C GLY A 161 10.98 10.08 -7.82
N LYS A 162 11.20 11.17 -8.55
CA LYS A 162 10.11 12.03 -8.99
C LYS A 162 9.07 11.21 -9.77
N ASP A 163 7.86 11.13 -9.22
CA ASP A 163 6.69 10.48 -9.81
C ASP A 163 6.76 8.97 -9.99
N PHE A 164 7.66 8.25 -9.29
CA PHE A 164 7.65 6.80 -9.32
C PHE A 164 8.20 6.17 -8.04
N GLU A 165 7.83 4.91 -7.85
CA GLU A 165 8.34 4.03 -6.81
C GLU A 165 8.65 2.67 -7.43
N ALA A 166 9.73 2.04 -6.97
CA ALA A 166 10.12 0.71 -7.40
C ALA A 166 10.46 -0.15 -6.19
N HIS A 167 9.74 -1.25 -6.03
CA HIS A 167 10.03 -2.29 -5.07
C HIS A 167 10.70 -3.47 -5.77
N TRP A 168 11.84 -3.89 -5.27
CA TRP A 168 12.67 -4.93 -5.86
C TRP A 168 12.98 -5.99 -4.83
N GLU A 169 12.42 -7.19 -4.97
CA GLU A 169 12.60 -8.30 -4.03
C GLU A 169 13.54 -9.36 -4.60
N ALA A 170 14.50 -9.79 -3.78
CA ALA A 170 15.40 -10.90 -4.07
C ALA A 170 15.22 -12.00 -3.02
N SER A 171 15.03 -13.24 -3.48
CA SER A 171 14.90 -14.42 -2.62
C SER A 171 15.70 -15.59 -3.19
N GLY A 172 16.67 -16.09 -2.42
CA GLY A 172 17.56 -17.18 -2.80
C GLY A 172 18.26 -16.96 -4.14
N LYS A 173 18.16 -17.95 -5.04
CA LYS A 173 18.70 -17.91 -6.42
C LYS A 173 17.63 -17.55 -7.47
N ALA A 174 16.40 -17.22 -7.05
CA ALA A 174 15.28 -17.02 -7.97
C ALA A 174 15.33 -15.64 -8.67
N GLU A 175 14.64 -15.55 -9.80
CA GLU A 175 14.46 -14.30 -10.53
C GLU A 175 13.70 -13.28 -9.69
N PHE A 176 14.13 -12.02 -9.79
CA PHE A 176 13.63 -10.89 -9.02
C PHE A 176 12.14 -10.63 -9.27
N GLU A 177 11.37 -10.38 -8.21
CA GLU A 177 10.03 -9.81 -8.36
C GLU A 177 10.14 -8.29 -8.32
N SER A 178 9.86 -7.64 -9.45
CA SER A 178 9.80 -6.20 -9.55
C SER A 178 8.35 -5.71 -9.43
N ARG A 179 8.13 -4.69 -8.61
CA ARG A 179 6.90 -3.92 -8.61
C ARG A 179 7.26 -2.47 -8.86
N VAL A 180 6.62 -1.87 -9.85
CA VAL A 180 6.80 -0.45 -10.13
C VAL A 180 5.47 0.25 -10.12
N LEU A 181 5.47 1.48 -9.61
CA LEU A 181 4.34 2.38 -9.61
C LEU A 181 4.82 3.70 -10.19
N ILE A 182 4.16 4.17 -11.25
CA ILE A 182 4.55 5.37 -11.99
C ILE A 182 3.35 6.29 -12.02
N LYS A 183 3.48 7.49 -11.48
CA LYS A 183 2.48 8.55 -11.60
C LYS A 183 2.58 9.17 -12.99
N LEU A 184 1.43 9.30 -13.62
CA LEU A 184 1.27 9.88 -14.94
C LEU A 184 0.51 11.21 -14.82
N ALA A 185 0.94 12.20 -15.58
CA ALA A 185 0.13 13.39 -15.82
C ALA A 185 -1.06 13.02 -16.74
N LYS A 186 -2.12 13.83 -16.70
CA LYS A 186 -3.32 13.59 -17.52
C LYS A 186 -3.01 13.58 -19.01
N GLU A 187 -2.08 14.44 -19.44
CA GLU A 187 -1.64 14.60 -20.83
C GLU A 187 -0.78 13.42 -21.32
N GLU A 188 -0.28 12.60 -20.39
CA GLU A 188 0.47 11.38 -20.70
C GLU A 188 -0.43 10.18 -21.02
N LEU A 189 -1.73 10.29 -20.72
CA LEU A 189 -2.73 9.26 -20.98
C LEU A 189 -3.24 9.32 -22.43
N ASP A 190 -3.47 8.16 -23.03
CA ASP A 190 -4.06 8.10 -24.37
C ASP A 190 -5.57 8.40 -24.33
N SER A 191 -6.09 9.02 -25.39
CA SER A 191 -7.48 9.44 -25.47
C SER A 191 -8.47 8.28 -25.33
N LYS A 192 -8.13 7.09 -25.82
CA LYS A 192 -9.00 5.91 -25.74
C LYS A 192 -9.16 5.42 -24.29
N SER A 193 -8.08 5.44 -23.50
CA SER A 193 -8.15 5.14 -22.06
C SER A 193 -9.03 6.15 -21.33
N LEU A 194 -8.90 7.44 -21.65
CA LEU A 194 -9.72 8.51 -21.07
C LEU A 194 -11.22 8.34 -21.40
N GLU A 195 -11.54 8.10 -22.66
CA GLU A 195 -12.93 7.86 -23.11
C GLU A 195 -13.53 6.62 -22.46
N THR A 196 -12.76 5.54 -22.36
CA THR A 196 -13.19 4.29 -21.72
C THR A 196 -13.46 4.51 -20.23
N ALA A 197 -12.59 5.26 -19.54
CA ALA A 197 -12.76 5.61 -18.14
C ALA A 197 -14.03 6.44 -17.91
N ALA A 198 -14.20 7.52 -18.68
CA ALA A 198 -15.37 8.39 -18.57
C ALA A 198 -16.68 7.61 -18.82
N LYS A 199 -16.72 6.77 -19.85
CA LYS A 199 -17.87 5.90 -20.12
C LYS A 199 -18.15 4.93 -18.96
N ALA A 200 -17.11 4.28 -18.43
CA ALA A 200 -17.27 3.33 -17.34
C ALA A 200 -17.84 3.99 -16.08
N MET A 201 -17.35 5.19 -15.72
CA MET A 201 -17.86 5.93 -14.56
C MET A 201 -19.28 6.44 -14.77
N LYS A 202 -19.61 6.90 -15.98
CA LYS A 202 -20.98 7.30 -16.33
C LYS A 202 -21.94 6.12 -16.25
N THR A 203 -21.58 4.97 -16.82
CA THR A 203 -22.39 3.74 -16.77
C THR A 203 -22.57 3.25 -15.33
N ALA A 204 -21.51 3.18 -14.53
CA ALA A 204 -21.58 2.59 -13.19
C ALA A 204 -22.24 3.50 -12.16
N PHE A 205 -21.99 4.81 -12.24
CA PHE A 205 -22.28 5.74 -11.15
C PHE A 205 -23.03 7.00 -11.59
N ASP A 206 -23.35 7.16 -12.87
CA ASP A 206 -23.84 8.41 -13.46
C ASP A 206 -22.93 9.61 -13.17
N HIS A 207 -21.62 9.36 -13.17
CA HIS A 207 -20.60 10.34 -12.77
C HIS A 207 -19.80 10.87 -13.97
N ASP A 208 -19.68 12.18 -14.07
CA ASP A 208 -18.87 12.86 -15.08
C ASP A 208 -17.41 12.91 -14.60
N PHE A 209 -16.62 11.95 -15.06
CA PHE A 209 -15.29 11.66 -14.53
C PHE A 209 -14.24 12.74 -14.85
N GLU A 210 -13.68 13.37 -13.81
CA GLU A 210 -12.58 14.34 -13.93
C GLU A 210 -11.32 13.83 -13.23
N ILE A 211 -10.39 13.27 -14.01
CA ILE A 211 -9.16 12.66 -13.47
C ILE A 211 -8.35 13.67 -12.66
N THR A 212 -8.13 13.35 -11.38
CA THR A 212 -7.22 14.06 -10.48
C THR A 212 -5.92 13.28 -10.25
N GLU A 213 -5.96 11.95 -10.38
CA GLU A 213 -4.80 11.08 -10.19
C GLU A 213 -4.75 9.94 -11.22
N ALA A 214 -3.56 9.68 -11.76
CA ALA A 214 -3.31 8.56 -12.66
C ALA A 214 -2.01 7.83 -12.30
N GLN A 215 -2.09 6.51 -12.21
CA GLN A 215 -0.98 5.65 -11.79
C GLN A 215 -0.91 4.39 -12.63
N LEU A 216 0.27 4.10 -13.18
CA LEU A 216 0.58 2.84 -13.84
C LEU A 216 1.31 1.94 -12.85
N TYR A 217 0.70 0.80 -12.54
CA TYR A 217 1.30 -0.24 -11.72
C TYR A 217 1.75 -1.41 -12.60
N SER A 218 2.92 -1.97 -12.32
CA SER A 218 3.38 -3.22 -12.92
C SER A 218 3.94 -4.17 -11.87
N LYS A 219 3.62 -5.46 -11.98
CA LYS A 219 4.29 -6.55 -11.25
C LYS A 219 4.95 -7.49 -12.26
N GLY A 220 6.27 -7.36 -12.40
CA GLY A 220 7.03 -7.94 -13.50
C GLY A 220 6.42 -7.59 -14.86
N ASP A 221 6.51 -8.51 -15.82
CA ASP A 221 5.89 -8.37 -17.15
C ASP A 221 4.45 -8.92 -17.23
N LYS A 222 3.94 -9.49 -16.14
CA LYS A 222 2.70 -10.28 -16.12
C LYS A 222 1.45 -9.43 -15.89
N VAL A 223 1.56 -8.42 -15.04
CA VAL A 223 0.41 -7.58 -14.62
C VAL A 223 0.78 -6.13 -14.83
N GLN A 224 0.02 -5.43 -15.66
CA GLN A 224 0.12 -3.98 -15.85
C GLN A 224 -1.27 -3.37 -15.76
N THR A 225 -1.46 -2.49 -14.78
CA THR A 225 -2.75 -1.90 -14.45
C THR A 225 -2.63 -0.40 -14.44
N LEU A 226 -3.50 0.26 -15.20
CA LEU A 226 -3.71 1.70 -15.12
C LEU A 226 -4.81 1.97 -14.09
N SER A 227 -4.49 2.72 -13.05
CA SER A 227 -5.44 3.19 -12.05
C SER A 227 -5.71 4.66 -12.29
N LEU A 228 -6.99 5.02 -12.43
CA LEU A 228 -7.44 6.39 -12.63
C LEU A 228 -8.43 6.72 -11.51
N LYS A 229 -8.33 7.93 -10.98
CA LYS A 229 -9.12 8.37 -9.85
C LYS A 229 -9.52 9.83 -10.02
N ASP A 230 -10.70 10.13 -9.49
CA ASP A 230 -11.12 11.48 -9.14
C ASP A 230 -11.46 11.54 -7.63
N ASN A 231 -12.16 12.58 -7.18
CA ASN A 231 -12.48 12.74 -5.77
C ASN A 231 -13.50 11.70 -5.25
N ASP A 232 -14.43 11.25 -6.08
CA ASP A 232 -15.59 10.46 -5.67
C ASP A 232 -15.54 9.00 -6.13
N VAL A 233 -14.85 8.73 -7.23
CA VAL A 233 -14.80 7.42 -7.89
C VAL A 233 -13.39 7.10 -8.38
N SER A 234 -13.15 5.82 -8.64
CA SER A 234 -11.90 5.33 -9.22
C SER A 234 -12.15 4.10 -10.07
N LEU A 235 -11.21 3.82 -10.96
CA LEU A 235 -11.20 2.60 -11.75
C LEU A 235 -9.80 2.04 -11.94
N GLN A 236 -9.77 0.75 -12.25
CA GLN A 236 -8.58 0.05 -12.70
C GLN A 236 -8.83 -0.58 -14.06
N MET A 237 -7.83 -0.50 -14.93
CA MET A 237 -7.88 -1.02 -16.29
C MET A 237 -6.60 -1.81 -16.61
N GLU A 238 -6.70 -2.84 -17.45
CA GLU A 238 -5.52 -3.48 -18.05
C GLU A 238 -4.81 -2.44 -18.93
N ALA A 239 -3.57 -2.06 -18.57
CA ALA A 239 -2.88 -0.93 -19.19
C ALA A 239 -2.66 -1.10 -20.71
N LYS A 240 -2.45 -2.33 -21.18
CA LYS A 240 -2.18 -2.61 -22.61
C LYS A 240 -3.44 -2.69 -23.47
N LYS A 241 -4.53 -3.24 -22.93
CA LYS A 241 -5.76 -3.50 -23.70
C LYS A 241 -6.88 -2.50 -23.41
N GLY A 242 -6.73 -1.69 -22.37
CA GLY A 242 -7.74 -0.75 -21.91
C GLY A 242 -9.00 -1.42 -21.39
N LYS A 243 -8.94 -2.69 -20.96
CA LYS A 243 -10.09 -3.40 -20.40
C LYS A 243 -10.34 -2.94 -18.97
N VAL A 244 -11.56 -2.54 -18.65
CA VAL A 244 -11.95 -2.22 -17.27
C VAL A 244 -11.86 -3.50 -16.43
N LEU A 245 -11.23 -3.41 -15.27
CA LEU A 245 -11.08 -4.51 -14.29
C LEU A 245 -11.94 -4.26 -13.06
N ASN A 246 -12.07 -3.00 -12.66
CA ASN A 246 -12.76 -2.59 -11.45
C ASN A 246 -13.23 -1.14 -11.59
N VAL A 247 -14.41 -0.84 -11.04
CA VAL A 247 -14.94 0.51 -10.80
C VAL A 247 -15.38 0.61 -9.35
N PHE A 248 -15.07 1.72 -8.68
CA PHE A 248 -15.31 1.89 -7.25
C PHE A 248 -15.75 3.32 -6.94
N ASN A 249 -16.77 3.46 -6.10
CA ASN A 249 -17.22 4.72 -5.53
C ASN A 249 -16.65 4.88 -4.11
N ASN A 250 -15.85 5.92 -3.91
CA ASN A 250 -15.12 6.22 -2.69
C ASN A 250 -15.99 6.80 -1.57
N THR A 251 -17.20 7.26 -1.88
CA THR A 251 -18.09 7.97 -0.95
C THR A 251 -19.21 7.08 -0.39
N ARG A 252 -19.65 6.08 -1.16
CA ARG A 252 -20.74 5.19 -0.78
C ARG A 252 -20.30 4.15 0.26
N LYS A 253 -21.22 3.80 1.16
CA LYS A 253 -21.02 2.75 2.16
C LYS A 253 -21.80 1.51 1.75
N LYS A 254 -21.09 0.39 1.59
CA LYS A 254 -21.76 -0.88 1.27
C LYS A 254 -22.58 -1.40 2.45
N VAL A 255 -23.63 -2.16 2.14
CA VAL A 255 -24.39 -2.90 3.14
C VAL A 255 -23.49 -3.91 3.86
N THR A 256 -23.79 -4.17 5.13
CA THR A 256 -23.05 -5.11 5.97
C THR A 256 -23.77 -6.44 6.16
N THR A 257 -24.99 -6.55 5.64
CA THR A 257 -25.84 -7.76 5.62
C THR A 257 -26.60 -7.83 4.29
N ASN A 258 -27.10 -9.02 3.93
CA ASN A 258 -27.94 -9.26 2.75
C ASN A 258 -29.46 -9.23 3.05
N GLN A 259 -29.87 -8.68 4.20
CA GLN A 259 -31.29 -8.68 4.59
C GLN A 259 -32.11 -7.65 3.79
N GLU A 260 -31.57 -6.43 3.62
CA GLU A 260 -32.25 -5.33 2.92
C GLU A 260 -31.95 -5.33 1.42
N VAL A 261 -30.76 -5.81 1.05
CA VAL A 261 -30.32 -5.99 -0.33
C VAL A 261 -30.01 -7.46 -0.52
N THR A 262 -30.90 -8.17 -1.19
CA THR A 262 -30.78 -9.61 -1.38
C THR A 262 -29.85 -9.94 -2.54
N GLU A 263 -29.46 -11.20 -2.66
CA GLU A 263 -28.73 -11.73 -3.82
C GLU A 263 -29.51 -11.52 -5.13
N LYS A 264 -30.85 -11.54 -5.07
CA LYS A 264 -31.71 -11.23 -6.22
C LYS A 264 -31.60 -9.76 -6.62
N ASP A 265 -31.69 -8.85 -5.65
CA ASP A 265 -31.51 -7.41 -5.90
C ASP A 265 -30.13 -7.13 -6.50
N ALA A 266 -29.09 -7.75 -5.92
CA ALA A 266 -27.74 -7.65 -6.44
C ALA A 266 -27.64 -8.14 -7.89
N LYS A 267 -28.30 -9.26 -8.23
CA LYS A 267 -28.31 -9.78 -9.60
C LYS A 267 -28.97 -8.82 -10.59
N GLU A 268 -30.11 -8.23 -10.23
CA GLU A 268 -30.86 -7.31 -11.07
C GLU A 268 -30.07 -6.02 -11.34
N VAL A 269 -29.45 -5.44 -10.30
CA VAL A 269 -28.62 -4.22 -10.43
C VAL A 269 -27.34 -4.48 -11.22
N VAL A 270 -26.66 -5.59 -10.94
CA VAL A 270 -25.31 -5.84 -11.49
C VAL A 270 -25.36 -6.40 -12.92
N ALA A 271 -26.42 -7.08 -13.34
CA ALA A 271 -26.50 -7.69 -14.67
C ALA A 271 -26.24 -6.72 -15.85
N PRO A 272 -26.93 -5.56 -15.96
CA PRO A 272 -26.64 -4.60 -17.03
C PRO A 272 -25.20 -4.07 -16.94
N LEU A 273 -24.72 -3.76 -15.74
CA LEU A 273 -23.38 -3.22 -15.52
C LEU A 273 -22.28 -4.23 -15.89
N ALA A 274 -22.46 -5.51 -15.55
CA ALA A 274 -21.52 -6.57 -15.90
C ALA A 274 -21.39 -6.73 -17.42
N LYS A 275 -22.51 -6.58 -18.14
CA LYS A 275 -22.54 -6.64 -19.59
C LYS A 275 -21.88 -5.42 -20.22
N GLU A 276 -22.17 -4.21 -19.75
CA GLU A 276 -21.65 -2.98 -20.33
C GLU A 276 -20.17 -2.74 -20.02
N LEU A 277 -19.74 -2.97 -18.78
CA LEU A 277 -18.37 -2.68 -18.33
C LEU A 277 -17.38 -3.77 -18.74
N PHE A 278 -17.80 -5.03 -18.67
CA PHE A 278 -16.89 -6.19 -18.80
C PHE A 278 -17.25 -7.15 -19.93
N ASN A 279 -18.38 -6.92 -20.62
CA ASN A 279 -18.96 -7.86 -21.59
C ASN A 279 -19.18 -9.27 -20.99
N ILE A 280 -19.55 -9.33 -19.71
CA ILE A 280 -19.85 -10.58 -18.99
C ILE A 280 -21.36 -10.76 -18.92
N ASP A 281 -21.86 -11.89 -19.39
CA ASP A 281 -23.24 -12.31 -19.14
C ASP A 281 -23.32 -13.11 -17.83
N ILE A 282 -24.03 -12.56 -16.85
CA ILE A 282 -24.25 -13.16 -15.53
C ILE A 282 -25.63 -13.81 -15.37
N SER A 283 -26.44 -13.91 -16.43
CA SER A 283 -27.79 -14.51 -16.39
C SER A 283 -27.78 -15.92 -15.78
N GLY A 284 -26.80 -16.74 -16.17
CA GLY A 284 -26.59 -18.09 -15.66
C GLY A 284 -25.75 -18.18 -14.37
N CYS A 285 -25.40 -17.06 -13.73
CA CYS A 285 -24.63 -17.08 -12.48
C CYS A 285 -25.54 -17.28 -11.26
N GLU A 286 -25.05 -18.06 -10.31
CA GLU A 286 -25.54 -18.07 -8.93
C GLU A 286 -24.94 -16.86 -8.20
N VAL A 287 -25.72 -16.18 -7.36
CA VAL A 287 -25.23 -15.06 -6.54
C VAL A 287 -25.14 -15.52 -5.10
N LYS A 288 -23.97 -15.32 -4.47
CA LYS A 288 -23.69 -15.72 -3.10
C LYS A 288 -23.26 -14.51 -2.27
N TRP A 289 -23.87 -14.35 -1.10
CA TRP A 289 -23.38 -13.41 -0.10
C TRP A 289 -22.16 -13.96 0.63
N ASP A 290 -21.11 -13.15 0.73
CA ASP A 290 -19.92 -13.46 1.52
C ASP A 290 -19.95 -12.73 2.86
N ASN A 291 -20.00 -13.50 3.95
CA ASN A 291 -20.11 -12.97 5.29
C ASN A 291 -18.80 -12.39 5.84
N LEU A 292 -17.65 -12.65 5.23
CA LEU A 292 -16.36 -12.16 5.71
C LEU A 292 -16.09 -10.74 5.18
N PHE A 293 -16.18 -10.59 3.88
CA PHE A 293 -15.92 -9.35 3.15
C PHE A 293 -17.16 -8.49 2.98
N LYS A 294 -18.37 -9.05 3.13
CA LYS A 294 -19.67 -8.36 2.97
C LYS A 294 -19.93 -7.96 1.52
N ASP A 295 -19.78 -8.92 0.61
CA ASP A 295 -19.89 -8.73 -0.84
C ASP A 295 -20.81 -9.78 -1.48
N TYR A 296 -21.25 -9.50 -2.71
CA TYR A 296 -21.95 -10.44 -3.57
C TYR A 296 -20.99 -11.04 -4.59
N TYR A 297 -20.91 -12.36 -4.61
CA TYR A 297 -20.10 -13.15 -5.53
C TYR A 297 -20.98 -13.77 -6.60
N PHE A 298 -20.64 -13.53 -7.86
CA PHE A 298 -21.32 -14.10 -9.02
C PHE A 298 -20.53 -15.31 -9.50
N VAL A 299 -21.12 -16.49 -9.32
CA VAL A 299 -20.45 -17.78 -9.49
C VAL A 299 -21.03 -18.52 -10.68
N LYS A 300 -20.15 -19.00 -11.56
CA LYS A 300 -20.48 -19.88 -12.68
C LYS A 300 -19.71 -21.20 -12.52
N GLY A 301 -20.43 -22.26 -12.15
CA GLY A 301 -19.79 -23.52 -11.77
C GLY A 301 -18.97 -23.37 -10.49
N LYS A 302 -17.66 -23.57 -10.57
CA LYS A 302 -16.73 -23.42 -9.43
C LYS A 302 -15.97 -22.09 -9.45
N GLU A 303 -16.17 -21.26 -10.46
CA GLU A 303 -15.44 -20.00 -10.62
C GLU A 303 -16.29 -18.80 -10.23
N THR A 304 -15.73 -17.89 -9.45
CA THR A 304 -16.29 -16.54 -9.33
C THR A 304 -15.87 -15.75 -10.57
N VAL A 305 -16.84 -15.18 -11.29
CA VAL A 305 -16.57 -14.35 -12.47
C VAL A 305 -16.54 -12.86 -12.12
N LEU A 306 -17.33 -12.45 -11.14
CA LEU A 306 -17.54 -11.06 -10.76
C LEU A 306 -17.82 -10.94 -9.27
N GLN A 307 -17.41 -9.82 -8.68
CA GLN A 307 -17.73 -9.43 -7.31
C GLN A 307 -18.31 -8.02 -7.32
N ALA A 308 -19.31 -7.78 -6.49
CA ALA A 308 -19.91 -6.46 -6.33
C ALA A 308 -20.29 -6.19 -4.89
N ALA A 309 -20.34 -4.91 -4.53
CA ALA A 309 -20.96 -4.45 -3.30
C ALA A 309 -21.95 -3.33 -3.62
N LEU A 310 -23.08 -3.33 -2.93
CA LEU A 310 -24.14 -2.33 -3.08
C LEU A 310 -24.34 -1.56 -1.77
N ASP A 311 -24.81 -0.33 -1.85
CA ASP A 311 -25.28 0.44 -0.68
C ASP A 311 -26.75 0.11 -0.35
N ALA A 312 -27.27 0.71 0.72
CA ALA A 312 -28.63 0.47 1.19
C ALA A 312 -29.70 0.93 0.18
N GLU A 313 -29.36 1.81 -0.76
CA GLU A 313 -30.24 2.27 -1.85
C GLU A 313 -30.12 1.38 -3.10
N LYS A 314 -29.46 0.22 -2.96
CA LYS A 314 -29.18 -0.73 -4.06
C LYS A 314 -28.33 -0.13 -5.18
N LYS A 315 -27.55 0.92 -4.90
CA LYS A 315 -26.61 1.49 -5.87
C LYS A 315 -25.25 0.81 -5.73
N PRO A 316 -24.51 0.63 -6.84
CA PRO A 316 -23.20 0.02 -6.79
C PRO A 316 -22.22 0.88 -5.99
N VAL A 317 -21.53 0.25 -5.03
CA VAL A 317 -20.33 0.79 -4.40
C VAL A 317 -19.13 0.39 -5.22
N TYR A 318 -19.06 -0.87 -5.64
CA TYR A 318 -18.07 -1.30 -6.64
C TYR A 318 -18.52 -2.52 -7.41
N ILE A 319 -17.87 -2.72 -8.55
CA ILE A 319 -17.99 -3.91 -9.37
C ILE A 319 -16.61 -4.24 -9.94
N ARG A 320 -16.16 -5.48 -9.77
CA ARG A 320 -14.84 -5.93 -10.25
C ARG A 320 -14.86 -7.34 -10.83
N THR A 321 -13.98 -7.57 -11.80
CA THR A 321 -13.68 -8.92 -12.28
C THR A 321 -12.92 -9.70 -11.19
N SER A 322 -13.16 -11.01 -11.11
CA SER A 322 -12.42 -11.89 -10.19
C SER A 322 -11.17 -12.52 -10.80
N LYS A 323 -10.87 -12.16 -12.06
CA LYS A 323 -9.68 -12.54 -12.83
C LYS A 323 -8.98 -11.27 -13.29
#